data_AF-A0A355YLS7-F1
#
_entry.id   AF-A0A355YLS7-F1
#
_cell.length_a   1.000
_cell.length_b   1.000
_cell.length_c   1.000
_cell.angle_alpha   90.00
_cell.angle_beta   90.00
_cell.angle_gamma   90.00
#
_symmetry.space_group_name_H-M   'P 1'
#
loop_
_entity.id
_entity.type
_entity.pdbx_description
1 polymer ?
#
loop_
_entity_poly.entity_id
_entity_poly.type
_entity_poly.pdbx_seq_one_letter_code
_entity_poly.pdbx_strand_id
1 'polypeptide(L)'
;MTEKVVTLAHGAGGKQTSELIEQVFKAHFSNPEFTSDDAAVLDVGEGQIAMSTDGFIVSPYEFNGGNIGKLSICGTVNDLACMGAKPLYLTCSFIIEEGFPLDKLEEIASSMEKTAREAGVKIVAGDTKVAGKGQVDHIFITTT
;
A
#
# COMPACT_ATOMS: atom_id res chain seq x y z
N MET A 1 -16.24 -4.04 -30.62
CA MET A 1 -16.59 -4.26 -29.21
C MET A 1 -15.35 -3.93 -28.41
N THR A 2 -15.37 -2.91 -27.57
CA THR A 2 -14.25 -2.62 -26.67
C THR A 2 -14.09 -3.81 -25.73
N GLU A 3 -12.92 -4.44 -25.72
CA GLU A 3 -12.62 -5.56 -24.81
C GLU A 3 -12.76 -5.07 -23.36
N LYS A 4 -13.55 -5.80 -22.55
CA LYS A 4 -13.71 -5.52 -21.11
C LYS A 4 -12.50 -6.06 -20.35
N VAL A 5 -11.35 -5.41 -20.50
CA VAL A 5 -10.08 -5.79 -19.84
C VAL A 5 -9.62 -4.69 -18.89
N VAL A 6 -8.88 -5.07 -17.85
CA VAL A 6 -8.21 -4.10 -16.98
C VAL A 6 -7.03 -3.50 -17.74
N THR A 7 -6.88 -2.18 -17.66
CA THR A 7 -5.79 -1.42 -18.31
C THR A 7 -5.11 -0.53 -17.27
N LEU A 8 -3.94 0.01 -17.61
CA LEU A 8 -3.20 0.95 -16.76
C LEU A 8 -4.04 2.17 -16.35
N ALA A 9 -4.98 2.60 -17.20
CA ALA A 9 -5.84 3.73 -16.89
C ALA A 9 -6.76 3.50 -15.68
N HIS A 10 -7.07 2.23 -15.36
CA HIS A 10 -7.83 1.92 -14.14
C HIS A 10 -6.99 2.00 -12.85
N GLY A 11 -5.65 2.07 -12.95
CA GLY A 11 -4.74 2.20 -11.80
C GLY A 11 -4.17 3.62 -11.61
N ALA A 12 -4.62 4.61 -12.38
CA ALA A 12 -4.02 5.94 -12.41
C ALA A 12 -4.62 6.95 -11.42
N GLY A 13 -5.57 6.54 -10.55
CA GLY A 13 -6.18 7.39 -9.53
C GLY A 13 -7.22 8.41 -10.05
N GLY A 14 -7.73 8.21 -11.28
CA GLY A 14 -8.69 9.12 -11.92
C GLY A 14 -10.10 8.53 -12.07
N LYS A 15 -10.89 9.12 -12.96
CA LYS A 15 -12.28 8.70 -13.23
C LYS A 15 -12.42 7.20 -13.50
N GLN A 16 -11.50 6.62 -14.29
CA GLN A 16 -11.53 5.20 -14.63
C GLN A 16 -11.22 4.30 -13.44
N THR A 17 -10.40 4.75 -12.49
CA THR A 17 -10.19 4.06 -11.21
C THR A 17 -11.47 4.05 -10.38
N SER A 18 -12.12 5.21 -10.23
CA SER A 18 -13.40 5.30 -9.50
C SER A 18 -14.50 4.45 -10.14
N GLU A 19 -14.59 4.42 -11.47
CA GLU A 19 -15.53 3.56 -12.21
C GLU A 19 -15.25 2.07 -11.96
N LEU A 20 -13.98 1.64 -11.95
CA LEU A 20 -13.62 0.26 -11.62
C LEU A 20 -14.01 -0.10 -10.19
N ILE A 21 -13.73 0.78 -9.23
CA ILE A 21 -14.09 0.58 -7.81
C ILE A 21 -15.60 0.44 -7.65
N GLU A 22 -16.39 1.34 -8.23
CA GLU A 22 -17.86 1.32 -8.11
C GLU A 22 -18.47 0.09 -8.78
N GLN A 23 -18.06 -0.22 -10.01
CA GLN A 23 -18.71 -1.25 -10.83
C GLN A 23 -18.28 -2.68 -10.48
N VAL A 24 -17.06 -2.87 -9.98
CA VAL A 24 -16.53 -4.21 -9.68
C VAL A 24 -16.46 -4.43 -8.18
N PHE A 25 -15.69 -3.63 -7.45
CA PHE A 25 -15.39 -3.91 -6.05
C PHE A 25 -16.58 -3.61 -5.14
N LYS A 26 -17.16 -2.41 -5.22
CA LYS A 26 -18.29 -2.02 -4.39
C LYS A 26 -19.53 -2.89 -4.63
N ALA A 27 -19.75 -3.31 -5.88
CA ALA A 27 -20.84 -4.23 -6.23
C ALA A 27 -20.81 -5.55 -5.43
N HIS A 28 -19.64 -5.97 -4.93
CA HIS A 28 -19.46 -7.21 -4.17
C HIS A 28 -19.09 -6.99 -2.70
N PHE A 29 -18.43 -5.88 -2.36
CA PHE A 29 -17.87 -5.65 -1.02
C PHE A 29 -18.64 -4.64 -0.17
N SER A 30 -19.65 -3.96 -0.73
CA SER A 30 -20.38 -2.90 -0.02
C SER A 30 -20.91 -3.39 1.33
N ASN A 31 -20.49 -2.70 2.37
CA ASN A 31 -20.92 -2.85 3.76
C ASN A 31 -20.84 -1.45 4.43
N PRO A 32 -21.36 -1.25 5.64
CA PRO A 32 -21.36 0.06 6.30
C PRO A 32 -19.98 0.70 6.47
N GLU A 33 -18.93 -0.10 6.57
CA GLU A 33 -17.55 0.36 6.79
C GLU A 33 -16.77 0.57 5.47
N PHE A 34 -17.25 0.03 4.34
CA PHE A 34 -16.59 0.15 3.04
C PHE A 34 -16.70 1.59 2.51
N THR A 35 -15.55 2.28 2.44
CA THR A 35 -15.46 3.67 1.97
C THR A 35 -14.51 3.81 0.77
N SER A 36 -14.68 4.90 0.03
CA SER A 36 -13.74 5.38 -0.98
C SER A 36 -12.77 6.46 -0.45
N ASP A 37 -12.87 6.81 0.83
CA ASP A 37 -11.92 7.71 1.50
C ASP A 37 -10.59 7.00 1.83
N ASP A 38 -9.61 7.74 2.32
CA ASP A 38 -8.24 7.26 2.57
C ASP A 38 -8.16 6.16 3.66
N ALA A 39 -9.15 6.07 4.56
CA ALA A 39 -9.24 5.01 5.56
C ALA A 39 -10.69 4.73 5.97
N ALA A 40 -10.99 3.47 6.28
CA ALA A 40 -12.23 3.10 6.96
C ALA A 40 -12.12 3.40 8.46
N VAL A 41 -13.20 3.91 9.07
CA VAL A 41 -13.30 4.08 10.52
C VAL A 41 -14.10 2.91 11.09
N LEU A 42 -13.47 2.12 11.95
CA LEU A 42 -14.05 0.91 12.54
C LEU A 42 -14.29 1.11 14.03
N ASP A 43 -15.51 0.82 14.48
CA ASP A 43 -15.85 0.80 15.91
C ASP A 43 -15.28 -0.48 16.55
N VAL A 44 -14.39 -0.32 17.52
CA VAL A 44 -13.72 -1.42 18.25
C VAL A 44 -13.90 -1.25 19.75
N GLY A 45 -14.91 -1.93 20.29
CA GLY A 45 -15.25 -1.85 21.71
C GLY A 45 -15.71 -0.44 22.08
N GLU A 46 -14.97 0.23 22.96
CA GLU A 46 -15.27 1.61 23.42
C GLU A 46 -14.56 2.70 22.61
N GLY A 47 -13.81 2.34 21.55
CA GLY A 47 -13.04 3.28 20.74
C GLY A 47 -13.19 3.05 19.24
N GLN A 48 -12.48 3.86 18.45
CA GLN A 48 -12.45 3.76 17.00
C GLN A 48 -11.01 3.60 16.52
N ILE A 49 -10.84 2.86 15.43
CA ILE A 49 -9.58 2.79 14.69
C ILE A 49 -9.82 3.23 13.25
N ALA A 50 -8.85 3.95 12.69
CA ALA A 50 -8.78 4.15 11.24
C ALA A 50 -7.91 3.03 10.65
N MET A 51 -8.40 2.41 9.58
CA MET A 51 -7.72 1.34 8.87
C MET A 51 -7.59 1.72 7.39
N SER A 52 -6.36 1.75 6.89
CA SER A 52 -6.04 2.02 5.50
C SER A 52 -5.16 0.90 4.96
N THR A 53 -5.05 0.78 3.64
CA THR A 53 -4.03 -0.06 3.02
C THR A 53 -3.67 0.49 1.66
N ASP A 54 -2.39 0.42 1.31
CA ASP A 54 -1.91 0.90 0.02
C ASP A 54 -0.86 -0.03 -0.59
N GLY A 55 -0.90 -0.14 -1.92
CA GLY A 55 -0.04 -0.99 -2.74
C GLY A 55 0.96 -0.16 -3.52
N PHE A 56 2.24 -0.31 -3.19
CA PHE A 56 3.34 0.45 -3.75
C PHE A 56 4.02 -0.36 -4.87
N ILE A 57 3.93 0.16 -6.09
CA ILE A 57 4.47 -0.44 -7.31
C ILE A 57 5.34 0.53 -8.13
N VAL A 58 5.95 1.51 -7.45
CA VAL A 58 6.74 2.57 -8.11
C VAL A 58 7.96 2.00 -8.85
N SER A 59 8.17 2.50 -10.06
CA SER A 59 9.30 2.13 -10.91
C SER A 59 9.97 3.40 -11.48
N PRO A 60 11.28 3.61 -11.26
CA PRO A 60 12.20 2.74 -10.51
C PRO A 60 11.87 2.69 -9.01
N TYR A 61 12.20 1.57 -8.35
CA TYR A 61 12.02 1.39 -6.89
C TYR A 61 12.98 2.24 -6.05
N GLU A 62 14.02 2.82 -6.67
CA GLU A 62 14.90 3.85 -6.11
C GLU A 62 14.78 5.14 -6.94
N PHE A 63 14.65 6.28 -6.28
CA PHE A 63 14.46 7.57 -6.96
C PHE A 63 15.06 8.73 -6.16
N ASN A 64 15.14 9.90 -6.78
CA ASN A 64 15.63 11.10 -6.09
C ASN A 64 14.73 11.43 -4.90
N GLY A 65 15.26 11.33 -3.68
CA GLY A 65 14.56 11.64 -2.44
C GLY A 65 14.07 10.44 -1.61
N GLY A 66 14.23 9.21 -2.12
CA GLY A 66 13.89 8.01 -1.37
C GLY A 66 13.88 6.72 -2.19
N ASN A 67 13.26 5.69 -1.62
CA ASN A 67 13.00 4.43 -2.28
C ASN A 67 11.57 3.97 -1.94
N ILE A 68 11.13 2.89 -2.57
CA ILE A 68 9.82 2.28 -2.36
C ILE A 68 9.51 2.00 -0.88
N GLY A 69 10.53 1.68 -0.06
CA GLY A 69 10.36 1.46 1.38
C GLY A 69 9.98 2.74 2.13
N LYS A 70 10.66 3.86 1.88
CA LYS A 70 10.26 5.15 2.46
C LYS A 70 8.86 5.53 1.99
N LEU A 71 8.58 5.36 0.70
CA LEU A 71 7.27 5.67 0.12
C LEU A 71 6.16 4.86 0.78
N SER A 72 6.37 3.56 1.01
CA SER A 72 5.34 2.68 1.57
C SER A 72 4.96 3.10 2.99
N ILE A 73 5.93 3.49 3.81
CA ILE A 73 5.63 4.02 5.15
C ILE A 73 4.91 5.36 5.04
N CYS A 74 5.43 6.29 4.24
CA CYS A 74 4.83 7.63 4.11
C CYS A 74 3.39 7.57 3.58
N GLY A 75 3.09 6.74 2.58
CA GLY A 75 1.76 6.63 1.99
C GLY A 75 0.71 6.24 3.04
N THR A 76 0.86 5.08 3.65
CA THR A 76 -0.12 4.60 4.64
C THR A 76 -0.19 5.48 5.89
N VAL A 77 0.94 6.06 6.34
CA VAL A 77 0.92 7.04 7.45
C VAL A 77 0.15 8.30 7.07
N ASN A 78 0.31 8.80 5.84
CA ASN A 78 -0.37 9.99 5.36
C ASN A 78 -1.88 9.75 5.22
N ASP A 79 -2.31 8.60 4.70
CA ASP A 79 -3.72 8.24 4.58
C ASP A 79 -4.44 8.31 5.93
N LEU A 80 -3.83 7.70 6.95
CA LEU A 80 -4.34 7.75 8.32
C LEU A 80 -4.33 9.18 8.89
N ALA A 81 -3.27 9.96 8.63
CA ALA A 81 -3.15 11.32 9.12
C ALA A 81 -4.16 12.28 8.45
N CYS A 82 -4.45 12.11 7.16
CA CYS A 82 -5.48 12.85 6.42
C CYS A 82 -6.87 12.63 7.02
N MET A 83 -7.12 11.43 7.56
CA MET A 83 -8.35 11.08 8.28
C MET A 83 -8.38 11.57 9.73
N GLY A 84 -7.35 12.29 10.18
CA GLY A 84 -7.23 12.81 11.55
C GLY A 84 -6.88 11.74 12.59
N ALA A 85 -6.55 10.52 12.16
CA ALA A 85 -6.12 9.47 13.07
C ALA A 85 -4.66 9.70 13.52
N LYS A 86 -4.31 9.11 14.67
CA LYS A 86 -2.92 9.00 15.09
C LYS A 86 -2.39 7.62 14.67
N PRO A 87 -1.49 7.53 13.68
CA PRO A 87 -0.89 6.27 13.29
C PRO A 87 -0.09 5.67 14.46
N LEU A 88 -0.23 4.36 14.69
CA LEU A 88 0.46 3.65 15.78
C LEU A 88 1.22 2.42 15.27
N TYR A 89 0.58 1.67 14.38
CA TYR A 89 1.05 0.38 13.91
C TYR A 89 0.89 0.28 12.40
N LEU A 90 1.75 -0.52 11.77
CA LEU A 90 1.68 -0.91 10.38
C LEU A 90 1.96 -2.41 10.25
N THR A 91 1.36 -3.05 9.26
CA THR A 91 1.84 -4.33 8.74
C THR A 91 2.44 -4.13 7.35
N CYS A 92 3.32 -5.03 6.90
CA CYS A 92 3.92 -4.94 5.57
C CYS A 92 3.96 -6.29 4.85
N SER A 93 3.55 -6.33 3.58
CA SER A 93 3.68 -7.48 2.70
C SER A 93 4.64 -7.18 1.56
N PHE A 94 5.60 -8.06 1.32
CA PHE A 94 6.57 -7.96 0.24
C PHE A 94 6.30 -9.01 -0.84
N ILE A 95 6.29 -8.57 -2.10
CA ILE A 95 6.37 -9.46 -3.27
C ILE A 95 7.65 -9.10 -4.02
N ILE A 96 8.62 -10.01 -4.00
CA ILE A 96 10.00 -9.78 -4.46
C ILE A 96 10.27 -10.65 -5.68
N GLU A 97 10.83 -10.09 -6.74
CA GLU A 97 11.22 -10.84 -7.94
C GLU A 97 12.42 -11.77 -7.65
N GLU A 98 12.38 -12.99 -8.20
CA GLU A 98 13.51 -13.92 -8.17
C GLU A 98 14.77 -13.28 -8.78
N GLY A 99 15.84 -13.21 -7.99
CA GLY A 99 17.11 -12.63 -8.39
C GLY A 99 17.26 -11.15 -8.01
N PHE A 100 16.28 -10.55 -7.31
CA PHE A 100 16.44 -9.22 -6.73
C PHE A 100 17.62 -9.18 -5.74
N PRO A 101 18.51 -8.17 -5.81
CA PRO A 101 19.69 -8.11 -4.96
C PRO A 101 19.35 -7.96 -3.47
N LEU A 102 19.97 -8.79 -2.62
CA LEU A 102 19.70 -8.81 -1.19
C LEU A 102 20.18 -7.52 -0.49
N ASP A 103 21.29 -6.94 -0.95
CA ASP A 103 21.80 -5.65 -0.49
C ASP A 103 20.79 -4.51 -0.76
N LYS A 104 20.11 -4.55 -1.91
CA LYS A 104 19.03 -3.61 -2.21
C LYS A 104 17.81 -3.82 -1.35
N LEU A 105 17.46 -5.07 -1.04
CA LEU A 105 16.37 -5.36 -0.10
C LEU A 105 16.69 -4.84 1.31
N GLU A 106 17.93 -4.99 1.77
CA GLU A 106 18.40 -4.48 3.06
C GLU A 106 18.32 -2.95 3.13
N GLU A 107 18.74 -2.24 2.06
CA GLU A 107 18.60 -0.78 1.95
C GLU A 107 17.13 -0.32 2.03
N ILE A 108 16.21 -1.06 1.41
CA ILE A 108 14.77 -0.80 1.47
C ILE A 108 14.23 -1.02 2.89
N ALA A 109 14.57 -2.14 3.52
CA ALA A 109 14.13 -2.45 4.88
C ALA A 109 14.66 -1.42 5.91
N SER A 110 15.93 -1.03 5.80
CA SER A 110 16.52 0.01 6.66
C SER A 110 15.85 1.37 6.46
N SER A 111 15.50 1.71 5.21
CA SER A 111 14.73 2.92 4.88
C SER A 111 13.33 2.92 5.52
N MET A 112 12.63 1.77 5.48
CA MET A 112 11.34 1.59 6.15
C MET A 112 11.46 1.76 7.66
N GLU A 113 12.45 1.10 8.30
CA GLU A 113 12.70 1.21 9.74
C GLU A 113 12.89 2.67 10.17
N LYS A 114 13.79 3.38 9.47
CA LYS A 114 14.09 4.79 9.76
C LYS A 114 12.84 5.66 9.60
N THR A 115 12.09 5.48 8.51
CA THR A 115 10.89 6.28 8.23
C THR A 115 9.77 5.99 9.23
N ALA A 116 9.57 4.74 9.61
CA ALA A 116 8.59 4.34 10.62
C ALA A 116 8.93 4.96 11.98
N ARG A 117 10.21 4.94 12.36
CA ARG A 117 10.69 5.59 13.59
C ARG A 117 10.48 7.10 13.56
N GLU A 118 10.76 7.76 12.44
CA GLU A 118 10.53 9.20 12.28
C GLU A 118 9.05 9.58 12.39
N ALA A 119 8.15 8.74 11.84
CA ALA A 119 6.70 8.91 11.94
C ALA A 119 6.12 8.48 13.31
N GLY A 120 6.92 7.85 14.18
CA GLY A 120 6.46 7.34 15.48
C GLY A 120 5.55 6.12 15.40
N VAL A 121 5.61 5.36 14.29
CA VAL A 121 4.83 4.13 14.07
C VAL A 121 5.71 2.88 14.21
N LYS A 122 5.09 1.73 14.47
CA LYS A 122 5.79 0.44 14.56
C LYS A 122 5.29 -0.52 13.48
N ILE A 123 6.22 -1.14 12.76
CA ILE A 123 5.89 -2.27 11.90
C ILE A 123 5.75 -3.50 12.80
N VAL A 124 4.55 -4.09 12.89
CA VAL A 124 4.22 -5.12 13.90
C VAL A 124 4.03 -6.53 13.33
N ALA A 125 3.81 -6.64 12.02
CA ALA A 125 3.67 -7.93 11.34
C ALA A 125 4.05 -7.78 9.87
N GLY A 126 4.31 -8.90 9.21
CA GLY A 126 4.48 -8.89 7.76
C GLY A 126 4.41 -10.25 7.10
N ASP A 127 4.41 -10.21 5.77
CA ASP A 127 4.46 -11.38 4.90
C ASP A 127 5.53 -11.18 3.81
N THR A 128 6.05 -12.29 3.29
CA THR A 128 7.01 -12.25 2.18
C THR A 128 6.72 -13.35 1.19
N LYS A 129 6.71 -12.99 -0.10
CA LYS A 129 6.58 -13.89 -1.23
C LYS A 129 7.64 -13.56 -2.28
N VAL A 130 8.16 -14.61 -2.92
CA VAL A 130 9.08 -14.47 -4.05
C VAL A 130 8.33 -14.87 -5.31
N ALA A 131 8.24 -13.95 -6.26
CA ALA A 131 7.63 -14.15 -7.57
C ALA A 131 8.70 -14.55 -8.59
N GLY A 132 8.30 -15.29 -9.63
CA GLY A 132 9.20 -15.64 -10.73
C GLY A 132 9.61 -14.41 -11.55
N LYS A 133 10.72 -14.52 -12.28
CA LYS A 133 11.20 -13.45 -13.17
C LYS A 133 10.12 -12.98 -14.15
N GLY A 134 9.94 -11.67 -14.27
CA GLY A 134 8.96 -11.00 -15.12
C GLY A 134 7.53 -10.99 -14.56
N GLN A 135 7.28 -11.53 -13.37
CA GLN A 135 5.94 -11.50 -12.75
C GLN A 135 5.66 -10.21 -11.99
N VAL A 136 6.71 -9.57 -11.46
CA VAL A 136 6.65 -8.27 -10.78
C VAL A 136 7.83 -7.42 -11.25
N ASP A 137 7.68 -6.09 -11.19
CA ASP A 137 8.78 -5.17 -11.50
C ASP A 137 9.68 -5.02 -10.26
N HIS A 138 10.56 -6.01 -10.09
CA HIS A 138 11.56 -6.12 -9.03
C HIS A 138 11.02 -6.31 -7.60
N ILE A 139 10.26 -5.36 -7.08
CA ILE A 139 9.73 -5.40 -5.71
C ILE A 139 8.46 -4.58 -5.58
N PHE A 140 7.40 -5.19 -5.04
CA PHE A 140 6.18 -4.52 -4.62
C PHE A 140 6.02 -4.63 -3.11
N ILE A 141 5.51 -3.57 -2.50
CA ILE A 141 5.24 -3.50 -1.07
C ILE A 141 3.78 -3.14 -0.87
N THR A 142 3.11 -3.78 0.07
CA THR A 142 1.82 -3.33 0.58
C THR A 142 1.96 -3.03 2.05
N THR A 143 1.44 -1.90 2.51
CA THR A 143 1.31 -1.59 3.95
C THR A 143 -0.15 -1.36 4.31
N THR A 144 -0.46 -1.66 5.57
CA THR A 144 -1.79 -1.55 6.19
C THR A 144 -1.63 -0.99 7.59
#